data_AF-A0A3B8WBI6-F1
#
_entry.id   AF-A0A3B8WBI6-F1
#
_cell.length_a   1.000
_cell.length_b   1.000
_cell.length_c   1.000
_cell.angle_alpha   90.00
_cell.angle_beta   90.00
_cell.angle_gamma   90.00
#
_symmetry.space_group_name_H-M   'P 1'
#
loop_
_entity.id
_entity.type
_entity.pdbx_description
1 polymer ?
#
loop_
_entity_poly.entity_id
_entity_poly.type
_entity_poly.pdbx_seq_one_letter_code
_entity_poly.pdbx_strand_id
1 'polypeptide(L)'
;ANFYEFLTFCPDADSGAGQYNAGNYCNPEIDALVEKANVETDLDKRAAMLQEVEQRLYDDAAFVPLHWQDLAWASRKGVNIEPVLNVMNFPYLGDLVVE
;
A
#
# COMPACT_ATOMS: atom_id res chain seq x y z
N ALA A 1 5.85 -0.24 5.27
CA ALA A 1 4.96 -1.24 5.86
C ALA A 1 3.53 -0.73 6.04
N ASN A 2 3.31 0.59 5.87
CA ASN A 2 2.02 1.29 5.90
C ASN A 2 0.79 0.54 5.34
N PHE A 3 0.89 -0.15 4.20
CA PHE A 3 -0.24 -0.93 3.67
C PHE A 3 -0.73 -2.01 4.65
N TYR A 4 0.16 -2.74 5.32
CA TYR A 4 -0.22 -3.76 6.30
C TYR A 4 -0.90 -3.13 7.52
N GLU A 5 -0.37 -2.00 8.00
CA GLU A 5 -0.88 -1.28 9.18
C GLU A 5 -2.32 -0.81 8.99
N PHE A 6 -2.74 -0.51 7.76
CA PHE A 6 -4.11 -0.09 7.45
C PHE A 6 -5.03 -1.22 6.99
N LEU A 7 -4.51 -2.19 6.24
CA LEU A 7 -5.34 -3.18 5.53
C LEU A 7 -5.44 -4.53 6.24
N THR A 8 -4.44 -4.89 7.06
CA THR A 8 -4.35 -6.25 7.64
C THR A 8 -4.12 -6.28 9.14
N PHE A 9 -3.74 -5.17 9.76
CA PHE A 9 -3.65 -5.10 11.23
C PHE A 9 -4.99 -5.39 11.87
N CYS A 10 -4.93 -5.97 13.08
CA CYS A 10 -6.08 -6.08 13.95
C CYS A 10 -6.73 -4.69 14.13
N PRO A 11 -8.03 -4.51 13.82
CA PRO A 11 -8.68 -3.22 13.94
C PRO A 11 -8.63 -2.67 15.37
N ASP A 12 -8.16 -1.44 15.53
CA ASP A 12 -8.13 -0.71 16.80
C ASP A 12 -8.60 0.74 16.59
N ALA A 13 -9.71 1.09 17.23
CA ALA A 13 -10.32 2.40 17.11
C ALA A 13 -9.52 3.52 17.80
N ASP A 14 -8.71 3.18 18.80
CA ASP A 14 -7.95 4.16 19.58
C ASP A 14 -6.67 4.59 18.84
N SER A 15 -5.94 3.62 18.28
CA SER A 15 -4.72 3.89 17.48
C SER A 15 -4.99 4.18 16.01
N GLY A 16 -6.12 3.74 15.47
CA GLY A 16 -6.42 3.79 14.03
C GLY A 16 -5.79 2.65 13.23
N ALA A 17 -5.17 1.66 13.88
CA ALA A 17 -4.67 0.46 13.22
C ALA A 17 -5.81 -0.33 12.57
N GLY A 18 -5.57 -0.91 11.39
CA GLY A 18 -6.56 -1.69 10.67
C GLY A 18 -7.78 -0.89 10.21
N GLN A 19 -7.70 0.44 10.13
CA GLN A 19 -8.84 1.30 9.77
C GLN A 19 -9.52 0.92 8.45
N TYR A 20 -8.76 0.35 7.49
CA TYR A 20 -9.26 -0.08 6.19
C TYR A 20 -9.33 -1.61 6.03
N ASN A 21 -9.19 -2.35 7.12
CA ASN A 21 -9.31 -3.81 7.15
C ASN A 21 -10.77 -4.25 7.15
N ALA A 22 -11.42 -4.14 5.98
CA ALA A 22 -12.82 -4.55 5.81
C ALA A 22 -13.05 -6.06 5.98
N GLY A 23 -11.99 -6.87 5.90
CA GLY A 23 -12.05 -8.32 6.09
C GLY A 23 -12.12 -8.75 7.55
N ASN A 24 -11.87 -7.84 8.51
CA ASN A 24 -11.68 -8.14 9.93
C ASN A 24 -10.63 -9.23 10.18
N TYR A 25 -9.64 -9.36 9.29
CA TYR A 25 -8.50 -10.24 9.51
C TYR A 25 -7.70 -9.75 10.73
N CYS A 26 -7.15 -10.64 11.54
CA CYS A 26 -6.36 -10.24 12.70
C CYS A 26 -5.37 -11.35 13.06
N ASN A 27 -4.08 -11.05 12.94
CA ASN A 27 -2.99 -11.93 13.35
C ASN A 27 -1.91 -11.09 14.07
N PRO A 28 -1.91 -11.05 15.42
CA PRO A 28 -0.97 -10.24 16.19
C PRO A 28 0.51 -10.56 15.95
N GLU A 29 0.85 -11.77 15.48
CA GLU A 29 2.23 -12.12 15.15
C GLU A 29 2.71 -11.40 13.88
N ILE A 30 1.84 -11.24 12.89
CA ILE A 30 2.12 -10.48 11.66
C ILE A 30 2.23 -9.00 12.00
N ASP A 31 1.33 -8.48 12.82
CA ASP A 31 1.36 -7.07 13.25
C ASP A 31 2.70 -6.74 13.93
N ALA A 32 3.14 -7.59 14.86
CA ALA A 32 4.43 -7.45 15.52
C ALA A 32 5.64 -7.58 14.57
N LEU A 33 5.54 -8.37 13.49
CA LEU A 33 6.60 -8.47 12.47
C LEU A 33 6.69 -7.19 11.64
N VAL A 34 5.55 -6.60 11.28
CA VAL A 34 5.45 -5.30 10.59
C VAL A 34 6.02 -4.18 11.45
N GLU A 35 5.70 -4.14 12.75
CA GLU A 35 6.25 -3.16 13.69
C GLU A 35 7.78 -3.25 13.79
N LYS A 36 8.33 -4.48 13.83
CA LYS A 36 9.80 -4.69 13.78
C LYS A 36 10.39 -4.19 12.47
N ALA A 37 9.74 -4.44 11.34
CA ALA A 37 10.19 -3.97 10.04
C ALA A 37 10.15 -2.44 9.90
N ASN A 38 9.30 -1.74 10.67
CA ASN A 38 9.24 -0.28 10.69
C ASN A 38 10.44 0.38 11.37
N VAL A 39 11.05 -0.28 12.36
CA VAL A 39 12.22 0.23 13.09
C VAL A 39 13.54 -0.36 12.59
N GLU A 40 13.49 -1.28 11.63
CA GLU A 40 14.68 -1.89 11.02
C GLU A 40 15.36 -0.92 10.03
N THR A 41 16.67 -0.72 10.21
CA THR A 41 17.47 0.23 9.42
C THR A 41 18.30 -0.46 8.33
N ASP A 42 18.54 -1.77 8.47
CA ASP A 42 19.14 -2.58 7.42
C ASP A 42 18.11 -2.91 6.34
N LEU A 43 18.37 -2.47 5.11
CA LEU A 43 17.40 -2.56 4.01
C LEU A 43 17.12 -3.99 3.58
N ASP A 44 18.15 -4.85 3.55
CA ASP A 44 18.02 -6.24 3.10
C ASP A 44 17.23 -7.05 4.14
N LYS A 45 17.55 -6.84 5.42
CA LYS A 45 16.82 -7.47 6.53
C LYS A 45 15.38 -6.98 6.60
N ARG A 46 15.14 -5.68 6.41
CA ARG A 46 13.79 -5.12 6.34
C ARG A 46 13.00 -5.71 5.17
N ALA A 47 13.61 -5.84 4.00
CA ALA A 47 12.98 -6.46 2.83
C ALA A 47 12.59 -7.91 3.11
N ALA A 48 13.48 -8.70 3.72
CA ALA A 48 13.20 -10.09 4.10
C ALA A 48 12.03 -10.20 5.10
N MET A 49 11.95 -9.32 6.10
CA MET A 49 10.82 -9.29 7.03
C MET A 49 9.49 -9.01 6.32
N LEU A 50 9.45 -8.05 5.39
CA LEU A 50 8.22 -7.70 4.68
C LEU A 50 7.80 -8.81 3.68
N GLN A 51 8.76 -9.52 3.09
CA GLN A 51 8.48 -10.71 2.29
C GLN A 51 7.87 -11.84 3.13
N GLU A 52 8.36 -12.03 4.36
CA GLU A 52 7.77 -12.98 5.30
C GLU A 52 6.33 -12.58 5.68
N VAL A 53 6.06 -11.29 5.89
CA VAL A 53 4.70 -10.77 6.13
C VAL A 53 3.76 -11.14 4.97
N GLU A 54 4.14 -10.85 3.73
CA GLU A 54 3.35 -11.20 2.54
C GLU A 54 3.07 -12.70 2.44
N GLN A 55 4.10 -13.53 2.67
CA GLN A 55 3.93 -14.98 2.61
C GLN A 55 2.92 -15.49 3.66
N ARG A 56 2.98 -14.97 4.89
CA ARG A 56 2.04 -15.35 5.96
C ARG A 56 0.62 -14.89 5.66
N LEU A 57 0.44 -13.68 5.14
CA LEU A 57 -0.87 -13.18 4.72
C LEU A 57 -1.49 -14.03 3.60
N TYR A 58 -0.64 -14.50 2.67
CA TYR A 58 -1.05 -15.44 1.62
C TYR A 58 -1.46 -16.80 2.20
N ASP A 59 -0.64 -17.37 3.08
CA ASP A 59 -0.89 -18.68 3.70
C ASP A 59 -2.17 -18.68 4.57
N ASP A 60 -2.44 -17.57 5.26
CA ASP A 60 -3.65 -17.36 6.06
C ASP A 60 -4.89 -17.05 5.20
N ALA A 61 -4.73 -16.86 3.88
CA ALA A 61 -5.75 -16.38 2.98
C ALA A 61 -6.44 -15.10 3.48
N ALA A 62 -5.66 -14.14 4.01
CA ALA A 62 -6.15 -12.89 4.60
C ALA A 62 -6.99 -12.05 3.62
N PHE A 63 -6.67 -12.14 2.32
CA PHE A 63 -7.44 -11.58 1.22
C PHE A 63 -7.17 -12.36 -0.08
N VAL A 64 -8.02 -12.18 -1.08
CA VAL A 64 -7.82 -12.75 -2.42
C VAL A 64 -7.24 -11.68 -3.34
N PRO A 65 -5.94 -11.72 -3.68
CA PRO A 65 -5.37 -10.77 -4.62
C PRO A 65 -5.94 -11.03 -6.03
N LEU A 66 -6.38 -9.97 -6.71
CA LEU A 66 -6.93 -10.05 -8.06
C LEU A 66 -5.91 -9.61 -9.11
N HIS A 67 -5.44 -8.37 -9.01
CA HIS A 67 -4.47 -7.79 -9.93
C HIS A 67 -3.76 -6.59 -9.30
N TRP A 68 -2.64 -6.21 -9.89
CA TRP A 68 -2.01 -4.91 -9.68
C TRP A 68 -2.59 -3.92 -10.69
N GLN A 69 -3.24 -2.86 -10.20
CA GLN A 69 -3.89 -1.89 -11.08
C GLN A 69 -2.86 -0.95 -11.70
N ASP A 70 -2.64 -1.08 -13.01
CA ASP A 70 -1.90 -0.09 -13.78
C ASP A 70 -2.76 1.17 -14.02
N LEU A 71 -2.12 2.34 -13.99
CA LEU A 71 -2.78 3.60 -14.25
C LEU A 71 -2.88 3.85 -15.76
N ALA A 72 -4.10 3.93 -16.28
CA ALA A 72 -4.37 4.26 -17.68
C ALA A 72 -5.02 5.64 -17.77
N TRP A 73 -4.35 6.57 -18.46
CA TRP A 73 -4.82 7.94 -18.66
C TRP A 73 -4.91 8.28 -20.14
N ALA A 74 -5.82 9.18 -20.48
CA ALA A 74 -5.96 9.73 -21.82
C ALA A 74 -6.29 11.22 -21.74
N SER A 75 -5.78 12.00 -22.68
CA SER A 75 -6.12 13.41 -22.82
C SER A 75 -6.51 13.75 -24.26
N ARG A 76 -7.16 14.90 -24.40
CA ARG A 76 -7.35 15.52 -25.71
C ARG A 76 -5.99 15.95 -26.26
N LYS A 77 -5.83 15.93 -27.59
CA LYS A 77 -4.69 16.60 -28.25
C LYS A 77 -4.57 18.05 -27.78
N GLY A 78 -3.35 18.49 -27.50
CA GLY A 78 -3.05 19.82 -26.94
C GLY A 78 -3.20 19.91 -25.42
N VAL A 79 -3.61 18.84 -24.72
CA VAL A 79 -3.62 18.80 -23.24
C VAL A 79 -2.50 17.88 -22.77
N ASN A 80 -1.39 18.48 -22.32
CA ASN A 80 -0.14 17.77 -22.02
C ASN A 80 -0.16 17.21 -20.59
N ILE A 81 -0.84 16.06 -20.42
CA ILE A 81 -1.03 15.45 -19.09
C ILE A 81 0.18 14.65 -18.57
N GLU A 82 1.02 14.10 -19.46
CA GLU A 82 2.10 13.19 -19.06
C GLU A 82 2.99 13.73 -17.93
N PRO A 83 3.45 15.01 -17.95
CA PRO A 83 4.30 15.54 -16.90
C PRO A 83 3.62 15.71 -15.54
N VAL A 84 2.28 15.75 -15.50
CA VAL A 84 1.53 15.98 -14.25
C VAL A 84 1.02 14.68 -13.62
N LEU A 85 1.17 13.53 -14.29
CA LEU A 85 0.77 12.22 -13.74
C LEU A 85 1.83 11.65 -12.79
N ASN A 86 1.40 10.80 -11.85
CA ASN A 86 2.30 10.04 -10.99
C ASN A 86 1.70 8.68 -10.60
N VAL A 87 2.54 7.81 -10.04
CA VAL A 87 2.18 6.45 -9.61
C VAL A 87 1.16 6.42 -8.47
N MET A 88 1.00 7.51 -7.73
CA MET A 88 -0.01 7.62 -6.67
C MET A 88 -1.38 8.05 -7.20
N ASN A 89 -1.51 8.26 -8.51
CA ASN A 89 -2.74 8.71 -9.14
C ASN A 89 -3.25 10.07 -8.61
N PHE A 90 -2.34 10.98 -8.23
CA PHE A 90 -2.66 12.34 -7.78
C PHE A 90 -2.07 13.39 -8.71
N PRO A 91 -2.71 13.69 -9.87
CA PRO A 91 -2.12 14.60 -10.84
C PRO A 91 -1.97 16.02 -10.29
N TYR A 92 -0.80 16.64 -10.50
CA TYR A 92 -0.58 18.04 -10.10
C TYR A 92 -0.99 18.99 -11.22
N LEU A 93 -2.27 19.35 -11.23
CA LEU A 93 -2.85 20.16 -12.31
C LEU A 93 -2.30 21.59 -12.39
N GLY A 94 -1.57 22.07 -11.38
CA GLY A 94 -0.93 23.38 -11.39
C GLY A 94 0.13 23.52 -12.50
N ASP A 95 0.76 22.41 -12.87
CA ASP A 95 1.78 22.36 -13.94
C ASP A 95 1.20 21.92 -15.29
N LEU A 96 -0.13 21.80 -15.40
CA LEU A 96 -0.77 21.36 -16.64
C LEU A 96 -0.61 22.41 -17.74
N VAL A 97 -0.11 21.98 -18.88
CA VAL A 97 -0.03 22.83 -20.08
C VAL A 97 -1.12 22.44 -21.06
N VAL A 98 -1.83 23.46 -21.56
CA VAL A 98 -2.80 23.35 -22.66
C VAL A 98 -2.38 24.28 -23.79
N GLU A 99 -2.28 23.74 -25.01
CA GLU A 99 -1.93 24.45 -26.25
C GLU A 99 -3.11 25.18 -26.90
#